data_AF-A0A418MX00-F1
#
_entry.id   AF-A0A418MX00-F1
#
_cell.length_a   1.000
_cell.length_b   1.000
_cell.length_c   1.000
_cell.angle_alpha   90.00
_cell.angle_beta   90.00
_cell.angle_gamma   90.00
#
_symmetry.space_group_name_H-M   'P 1'
#
loop_
_entity.id
_entity.type
_entity.pdbx_description
1 polymer ?
#
loop_
_entity_poly.entity_id
_entity_poly.type
_entity_poly.pdbx_seq_one_letter_code
_entity_poly.pdbx_strand_id
1 'polypeptide(L)'
;MAGVDVDFVLLARLLKGTDHPPTLLVLNACDSYEGAETLLDVVPVVVAMVDEISDAAAKAFVIKFYAAIASGQSLASALAQGQAASEFLTGEGNTPEVLTQPGLRSEDVLLVTAPPS
;
A
#
# COMPACT_ATOMS: atom_id res chain seq x y z
N MET A 1 0.54 13.50 21.49
CA MET A 1 -0.84 13.55 20.94
C MET A 1 -1.26 12.11 20.81
N ALA A 2 -2.26 11.63 21.58
CA ALA A 2 -2.74 10.26 21.43
C ALA A 2 -3.42 10.15 20.06
N GLY A 3 -3.07 9.13 19.27
CA GLY A 3 -3.74 8.85 18.00
C GLY A 3 -5.23 8.59 18.24
N VAL A 4 -6.06 9.00 17.29
CA VAL A 4 -7.48 8.63 17.27
C VAL A 4 -7.59 7.40 16.38
N ASP A 5 -8.14 6.31 16.91
CA ASP A 5 -8.45 5.13 16.10
C ASP A 5 -9.56 5.47 15.11
N VAL A 6 -9.31 5.17 13.83
CA VAL A 6 -10.26 5.41 12.74
C VAL A 6 -10.77 4.07 12.25
N ASP A 7 -12.06 3.85 12.40
CA ASP A 7 -12.76 2.68 11.86
C ASP A 7 -12.74 2.68 10.32
N PHE A 8 -12.54 1.51 9.69
CA PHE A 8 -12.46 1.39 8.24
C PHE A 8 -13.74 1.82 7.50
N VAL A 9 -14.91 1.70 8.11
CA VAL A 9 -16.18 2.20 7.53
C VAL A 9 -16.16 3.73 7.51
N LEU A 10 -15.66 4.38 8.56
CA LEU A 10 -15.52 5.83 8.57
C LEU A 10 -14.48 6.29 7.55
N LEU A 11 -13.34 5.60 7.45
CA LEU A 11 -12.33 5.88 6.44
C LEU A 11 -12.89 5.71 5.02
N ALA A 12 -13.63 4.64 4.76
CA ALA A 12 -14.30 4.41 3.47
C ALA A 12 -15.26 5.55 3.12
N ARG A 13 -16.03 6.05 4.10
CA ARG A 13 -16.93 7.20 3.90
C ARG A 13 -16.17 8.47 3.57
N LEU A 14 -15.04 8.73 4.25
CA LEU A 14 -14.19 9.88 3.97
C LEU A 14 -13.63 9.81 2.54
N LEU A 15 -13.12 8.66 2.13
CA LEU A 15 -12.57 8.45 0.78
C LEU A 15 -13.65 8.54 -0.31
N LYS A 16 -14.87 8.02 -0.05
CA LYS A 16 -16.03 8.17 -0.94
C LYS A 16 -16.48 9.63 -1.11
N GLY A 17 -16.14 10.49 -0.16
CA GLY A 17 -16.51 11.91 -0.16
C GLY A 17 -15.63 12.79 -1.05
N THR A 18 -14.61 12.26 -1.73
CA THR A 18 -13.76 13.03 -2.63
C THR A 18 -14.30 12.99 -4.07
N ASP A 19 -14.07 14.05 -4.84
CA ASP A 19 -14.43 14.07 -6.27
C ASP A 19 -13.65 13.01 -7.08
N HIS A 20 -12.46 12.66 -6.59
CA HIS A 20 -11.56 11.67 -7.19
C HIS A 20 -10.97 10.80 -6.07
N PRO A 21 -11.60 9.65 -5.76
CA PRO A 21 -11.05 8.68 -4.81
C PRO A 21 -9.65 8.20 -5.26
N PRO A 22 -8.76 7.85 -4.33
CA PRO A 22 -7.43 7.39 -4.69
C PRO A 22 -7.50 6.03 -5.41
N THR A 23 -6.57 5.81 -6.35
CA THR A 23 -6.41 4.50 -7.02
C THR A 23 -5.72 3.47 -6.11
N LEU A 24 -4.77 3.94 -5.30
CA LEU A 24 -4.01 3.14 -4.34
C LEU A 24 -4.08 3.81 -2.96
N LEU A 25 -4.37 3.02 -1.94
CA LEU A 25 -4.22 3.39 -0.53
C LEU A 25 -3.14 2.53 0.11
N VAL A 26 -2.22 3.15 0.85
CA VAL A 26 -1.17 2.43 1.61
C VAL A 26 -1.40 2.64 3.10
N LEU A 27 -1.79 1.59 3.79
CA LEU A 27 -1.94 1.54 5.24
C LEU A 27 -0.61 1.12 5.86
N ASN A 28 0.28 2.10 6.07
CA ASN A 28 1.58 1.88 6.71
C ASN A 28 1.44 1.90 8.24
N ALA A 29 0.63 0.99 8.79
CA ALA A 29 0.39 0.82 10.22
C ALA A 29 0.29 -0.67 10.55
N CYS A 30 0.77 -1.09 11.72
CA CYS A 30 0.65 -2.47 12.19
C CYS A 30 -0.84 -2.90 12.25
N ASP A 31 -1.09 -4.20 12.04
CA ASP A 31 -2.42 -4.82 12.10
C ASP A 31 -3.48 -4.15 11.21
N SER A 32 -3.06 -3.62 10.07
CA SER A 32 -3.95 -2.88 9.16
C SER A 32 -4.62 -3.75 8.10
N TYR A 33 -4.41 -5.08 8.15
CA TYR A 33 -5.00 -6.02 7.20
C TYR A 33 -6.47 -6.37 7.50
N GLU A 34 -6.80 -6.63 8.77
CA GLU A 34 -8.14 -7.08 9.15
C GLU A 34 -9.17 -5.98 8.89
N GLY A 35 -10.08 -6.19 7.94
CA GLY A 35 -11.11 -5.22 7.56
C GLY A 35 -10.72 -4.23 6.46
N ALA A 36 -9.46 -4.23 6.00
CA ALA A 36 -9.01 -3.40 4.87
C ALA A 36 -9.74 -3.75 3.56
N GLU A 37 -10.26 -4.97 3.43
CA GLU A 37 -11.14 -5.40 2.35
C GLU A 37 -12.38 -4.51 2.17
N THR A 38 -12.90 -3.90 3.24
CA THR A 38 -14.04 -2.95 3.18
C THR A 38 -13.67 -1.69 2.39
N LEU A 39 -12.39 -1.33 2.34
CA LEU A 39 -11.91 -0.18 1.59
C LEU A 39 -11.88 -0.46 0.07
N LEU A 40 -11.92 -1.74 -0.34
CA LEU A 40 -11.97 -2.11 -1.76
C LEU A 40 -13.28 -1.68 -2.42
N ASP A 41 -14.33 -1.34 -1.68
CA ASP A 41 -15.55 -0.72 -2.23
C ASP A 41 -15.32 0.71 -2.75
N VAL A 42 -14.17 1.32 -2.43
CA VAL A 42 -13.88 2.73 -2.69
C VAL A 42 -12.57 2.90 -3.44
N VAL A 43 -11.55 2.15 -3.02
CA VAL A 43 -10.19 2.24 -3.53
C VAL A 43 -9.90 0.93 -4.27
N PRO A 44 -9.53 0.98 -5.56
CA PRO A 44 -9.26 -0.23 -6.35
C PRO A 44 -8.18 -1.14 -5.77
N VAL A 45 -7.22 -0.54 -5.05
CA VAL A 45 -6.06 -1.23 -4.48
C VAL A 45 -5.75 -0.71 -3.09
N VAL A 46 -5.54 -1.63 -2.16
CA VAL A 46 -5.03 -1.32 -0.82
C VAL A 46 -3.74 -2.10 -0.58
N VAL A 47 -2.70 -1.44 -0.08
CA VAL A 47 -1.54 -2.10 0.52
C VAL A 47 -1.68 -2.00 2.04
N ALA A 48 -1.67 -3.12 2.74
CA ALA A 48 -1.86 -3.22 4.19
C ALA A 48 -0.76 -4.05 4.84
N MET A 49 -0.52 -3.87 6.13
CA MET A 49 0.45 -4.67 6.90
C MET A 49 -0.27 -5.84 7.58
N VAL A 50 0.21 -7.06 7.34
CA VAL A 50 -0.34 -8.31 7.90
C VAL A 50 0.07 -8.52 9.35
N ASP A 51 1.23 -8.00 9.75
CA ASP A 51 1.81 -8.18 11.07
C ASP A 51 2.57 -6.91 11.50
N GLU A 52 3.06 -6.90 12.72
CA GLU A 52 3.98 -5.89 13.23
C GLU A 52 5.22 -5.79 12.33
N ILE A 53 5.66 -4.55 12.12
CA ILE A 53 6.86 -4.23 11.35
C ILE A 53 7.67 -3.19 12.13
N SER A 54 9.00 -3.35 12.19
CA SER A 54 9.82 -2.33 12.83
C SER A 54 9.86 -1.02 12.03
N ASP A 55 10.06 0.11 12.71
CA ASP A 55 10.21 1.43 12.05
C ASP A 55 11.29 1.41 10.95
N ALA A 56 12.38 0.67 11.17
CA ALA A 56 13.48 0.54 10.22
C ALA A 56 13.04 -0.22 8.96
N ALA A 57 12.32 -1.32 9.14
CA ALA A 57 11.77 -2.14 8.06
C ALA A 57 10.71 -1.36 7.27
N ALA A 58 9.76 -0.72 7.96
CA ALA A 58 8.73 0.12 7.35
C ALA A 58 9.34 1.25 6.52
N LYS A 59 10.39 1.90 7.04
CA LYS A 59 11.12 2.96 6.31
C LYS A 59 11.84 2.40 5.07
N ALA A 60 12.53 1.28 5.19
CA ALA A 60 13.21 0.62 4.07
C ALA A 60 12.21 0.25 2.96
N PHE A 61 11.07 -0.33 3.36
CA PHE A 61 9.96 -0.66 2.46
C PHE A 61 9.46 0.58 1.71
N VAL A 62 8.98 1.62 2.40
CA VAL A 62 8.34 2.77 1.74
C VAL A 62 9.30 3.54 0.83
N ILE A 63 10.58 3.65 1.20
CA ILE A 63 11.59 4.32 0.36
C ILE A 63 11.70 3.59 -0.98
N LYS A 64 11.89 2.27 -0.95
CA LYS A 64 12.07 1.50 -2.18
C LYS A 64 10.77 1.34 -2.97
N PHE A 65 9.65 1.12 -2.27
CA PHE A 65 8.32 1.01 -2.86
C PHE A 65 7.94 2.27 -3.66
N TYR A 66 8.02 3.45 -3.04
CA TYR A 66 7.70 4.70 -3.73
C TYR A 66 8.70 5.04 -4.84
N ALA A 67 9.99 4.71 -4.67
CA ALA A 67 10.97 4.86 -5.75
C ALA A 67 10.65 3.97 -6.96
N ALA A 68 10.21 2.73 -6.74
CA ALA A 68 9.80 1.82 -7.81
C ALA A 68 8.54 2.33 -8.53
N ILE A 69 7.53 2.82 -7.80
CA ILE A 69 6.35 3.48 -8.39
C ILE A 69 6.77 4.66 -9.26
N ALA A 70 7.60 5.56 -8.72
CA ALA A 70 8.09 6.73 -9.45
C ALA A 70 8.91 6.38 -10.70
N SER A 71 9.50 5.18 -10.71
CA SER A 71 10.23 4.63 -11.87
C SER A 71 9.31 3.94 -12.90
N GLY A 72 8.00 4.04 -12.75
CA GLY A 72 7.02 3.44 -13.67
C GLY A 72 6.92 1.92 -13.56
N GLN A 73 7.29 1.34 -12.42
CA GLN A 73 7.09 -0.10 -12.19
C GLN A 73 5.62 -0.39 -11.92
N SER A 74 5.18 -1.60 -12.28
CA SER A 74 3.86 -2.10 -11.86
C SER A 74 3.79 -2.18 -10.34
N LEU A 75 2.58 -2.09 -9.80
CA LEU A 75 2.38 -2.18 -8.36
C LEU A 75 2.93 -3.49 -7.78
N ALA A 76 2.70 -4.63 -8.44
CA ALA A 76 3.28 -5.91 -8.03
C ALA A 76 4.81 -5.86 -7.94
N SER A 77 5.46 -5.27 -8.95
CA SER A 77 6.92 -5.10 -8.96
C SER A 77 7.41 -4.14 -7.88
N ALA A 78 6.68 -3.05 -7.65
CA ALA A 78 7.01 -2.09 -6.60
C ALA A 78 6.91 -2.71 -5.21
N LEU A 79 5.85 -3.49 -4.95
CA LEU A 79 5.66 -4.22 -3.69
C LEU A 79 6.81 -5.19 -3.45
N ALA A 80 7.10 -6.05 -4.42
CA ALA A 80 8.19 -7.02 -4.33
C ALA A 80 9.55 -6.35 -4.08
N GLN A 81 9.83 -5.22 -4.75
CA GLN A 81 11.04 -4.46 -4.52
C GLN A 81 11.12 -3.84 -3.12
N GLY A 82 9.99 -3.33 -2.60
CA GLY A 82 9.90 -2.81 -1.23
C GLY A 82 10.15 -3.91 -0.19
N GLN A 83 9.46 -5.04 -0.32
CA GLN A 83 9.59 -6.21 0.56
C GLN A 83 11.04 -6.71 0.59
N ALA A 84 11.67 -6.88 -0.58
CA ALA A 84 13.05 -7.33 -0.69
C ALA A 84 14.05 -6.33 -0.07
N ALA A 85 13.82 -5.02 -0.21
CA ALA A 85 14.68 -4.02 0.41
C ALA A 85 14.56 -4.01 1.94
N SER A 86 13.36 -4.20 2.45
CA SER A 86 13.11 -4.35 3.89
C SER A 86 13.83 -5.59 4.43
N GLU A 87 13.65 -6.75 3.78
CA GLU A 87 14.29 -8.00 4.17
C GLU A 87 15.82 -7.90 4.15
N PHE A 88 16.37 -7.33 3.07
CA PHE A 88 17.81 -7.20 2.91
C PHE A 88 18.46 -6.31 3.98
N LEU A 89 17.79 -5.25 4.40
CA LEU A 89 18.35 -4.27 5.34
C LEU A 89 18.07 -4.60 6.81
N THR A 90 17.00 -5.32 7.10
CA THR A 90 16.51 -5.52 8.48
C THR A 90 16.20 -6.97 8.84
N GLY A 91 16.07 -7.86 7.85
CA GLY A 91 15.59 -9.23 8.04
C GLY A 91 14.06 -9.37 8.05
N GLU A 92 13.31 -8.27 7.92
CA GLU A 92 11.84 -8.26 7.92
C GLU A 92 11.33 -7.90 6.51
N GLY A 93 10.58 -8.77 5.83
CA GLY A 93 10.16 -8.53 4.44
C GLY A 93 8.72 -8.88 4.08
N ASN A 94 8.07 -9.78 4.82
CA ASN A 94 6.80 -10.41 4.41
C ASN A 94 5.54 -9.72 4.94
N THR A 95 5.65 -8.50 5.47
CA THR A 95 4.53 -7.86 6.18
C THR A 95 3.60 -7.01 5.30
N PRO A 96 4.04 -6.32 4.23
CA PRO A 96 3.12 -5.56 3.39
C PRO A 96 2.46 -6.48 2.35
N GLU A 97 1.13 -6.55 2.32
CA GLU A 97 0.36 -7.28 1.33
C GLU A 97 -0.51 -6.35 0.48
N VAL A 98 -0.84 -6.79 -0.73
CA VAL A 98 -1.73 -6.07 -1.65
C VAL A 98 -3.08 -6.75 -1.75
N LEU A 99 -4.12 -5.96 -1.53
CA LEU A 99 -5.51 -6.29 -1.74
C LEU A 99 -6.00 -5.54 -2.98
N THR A 100 -6.68 -6.24 -3.89
CA THR A 100 -7.24 -5.64 -5.10
C THR A 100 -8.73 -5.91 -5.20
N GLN A 101 -9.45 -4.99 -5.84
CA GLN A 101 -10.83 -5.26 -6.26
C GLN A 101 -10.90 -6.52 -7.13
N PRO A 102 -12.03 -7.26 -7.10
CA PRO A 102 -12.23 -8.42 -7.96
C PRO A 102 -11.96 -8.11 -9.44
N GLY A 103 -11.12 -8.92 -10.07
CA GLY A 103 -10.75 -8.79 -11.49
C GLY A 103 -9.61 -7.81 -11.78
N LEU A 104 -9.14 -7.03 -10.80
CA LEU A 104 -7.95 -6.20 -10.94
C LEU A 104 -6.70 -6.99 -10.51
N ARG A 105 -5.68 -7.01 -11.37
CA ARG A 105 -4.38 -7.62 -11.06
C ARG A 105 -3.36 -6.54 -10.77
N SER A 106 -2.57 -6.70 -9.71
CA SER A 106 -1.56 -5.71 -9.31
C SER A 106 -0.41 -5.59 -10.32
N GLU A 107 -0.17 -6.59 -11.16
CA GLU A 107 0.77 -6.48 -12.29
C GLU A 107 0.33 -5.48 -13.37
N ASP A 108 -0.97 -5.22 -13.49
CA ASP A 108 -1.54 -4.33 -14.52
C ASP A 108 -1.71 -2.89 -14.00
N VAL A 109 -1.44 -2.64 -12.72
CA VAL A 109 -1.59 -1.32 -12.10
C VAL A 109 -0.31 -0.52 -12.25
N LEU A 110 -0.36 0.53 -13.07
CA LEU A 110 0.69 1.55 -13.23
C LEU A 110 0.17 2.90 -12.73
N LEU A 111 0.83 3.48 -11.73
CA LEU A 111 0.42 4.75 -11.12
C LEU A 111 1.14 5.96 -11.72
N VAL A 112 2.33 5.74 -12.29
CA VAL A 112 3.15 6.75 -12.93
C VAL A 112 3.64 6.18 -14.25
N THR A 113 3.48 6.94 -15.33
CA THR A 113 4.17 6.65 -16.58
C THR A 113 5.53 7.35 -16.54
N ALA A 114 6.61 6.62 -16.85
CA ALA A 114 7.92 7.24 -16.99
C ALA A 114 7.84 8.40 -18.00
N PRO A 115 8.53 9.53 -17.76
CA PRO A 115 8.57 10.62 -18.71
C PRO A 115 9.02 10.09 -20.09
N PRO A 116 8.45 10.61 -21.20
CA PRO A 116 8.96 10.25 -22.52
C PRO A 116 10.44 10.62 -22.61
N SER A 117 11.25 9.67 -23.06
CA SER A 117 12.69 9.80 -23.32
C SER A 117 12.97 10.70 -24.52
#